data_AF-G3MSV2-F1
#
_entry.id   AF-G3MSV2-F1
#
_cell.length_a   1.000
_cell.length_b   1.000
_cell.length_c   1.000
_cell.angle_alpha   90.00
_cell.angle_beta   90.00
_cell.angle_gamma   90.00
#
_symmetry.space_group_name_H-M   'P 1'
#
loop_
_entity.id
_entity.type
_entity.pdbx_description
1 polymer ?
#
loop_
_entity_poly.entity_id
_entity_poly.type
_entity_poly.pdbx_seq_one_letter_code
_entity_poly.pdbx_strand_id
1 'polypeptide(L)'
;MEARAIISLRGLLFVVLRMKAQTCFLLALFCVIGALTHGLPNPEICNLDGAEGRCPGREPPYEGWYFDSRYGFCGPFKWDVCGGNRNHFENCTSCMQFCTRSEGGGLEDCIQRGYILDLPNMQQYVYSTRKKVNGCLYV
;
A
#
# COMPACT_ATOMS: atom_id res chain seq x y z
N MET A 1 1.95 67.42 1.15
CA MET A 1 2.40 66.34 2.06
C MET A 1 1.40 66.34 3.22
N GLU A 2 0.68 65.30 3.61
CA GLU A 2 0.69 63.86 3.34
C GLU A 2 -0.77 63.38 3.41
N ALA A 3 -1.21 62.50 2.51
CA ALA A 3 -2.46 61.77 2.69
C ALA A 3 -2.14 60.43 3.36
N ARG A 4 -2.34 60.34 4.68
CA ARG A 4 -2.19 59.08 5.41
C ARG A 4 -3.47 58.26 5.31
N ALA A 5 -3.41 57.16 4.56
CA ALA A 5 -4.50 56.21 4.44
C ALA A 5 -4.77 55.51 5.79
N ILE A 6 -5.91 55.81 6.41
CA ILE A 6 -6.41 55.09 7.59
C ILE A 6 -7.14 53.84 7.09
N ILE A 7 -6.45 52.70 7.07
CA ILE A 7 -7.06 51.41 6.75
C ILE A 7 -7.88 50.96 7.97
N SER A 8 -9.21 50.92 7.83
CA SER A 8 -10.13 50.49 8.91
C SER A 8 -9.84 49.07 9.39
N LEU A 9 -10.00 48.78 10.69
CA LEU A 9 -9.88 47.42 11.26
C LEU A 9 -10.74 46.38 10.53
N ARG A 10 -11.93 46.78 10.04
CA ARG A 10 -12.77 45.92 9.19
C ARG A 10 -12.12 45.64 7.83
N GLY A 11 -11.50 46.66 7.22
CA GLY A 11 -10.76 46.52 5.97
C GLY A 11 -9.52 45.63 6.13
N LEU A 12 -8.76 45.81 7.21
CA LEU A 12 -7.61 44.97 7.54
C LEU A 12 -8.03 43.51 7.78
N LEU A 13 -9.12 43.27 8.51
CA LEU A 13 -9.68 41.94 8.70
C LEU A 13 -10.13 41.30 7.38
N PHE A 14 -10.81 42.04 6.50
CA PHE A 14 -11.20 41.56 5.16
C PHE A 14 -9.99 41.21 4.28
N VAL A 15 -8.92 42.02 4.32
CA VAL A 15 -7.66 41.75 3.61
C VAL A 15 -6.98 40.50 4.15
N VAL A 16 -6.87 40.36 5.47
CA VAL A 16 -6.28 39.17 6.13
C VAL A 16 -7.12 37.90 5.87
N LEU A 17 -8.45 38.00 5.87
CA LEU A 17 -9.34 36.89 5.54
C LEU A 17 -9.22 36.46 4.07
N ARG A 18 -9.12 37.42 3.13
CA ARG A 18 -8.85 37.11 1.72
C ARG A 18 -7.48 36.49 1.50
N MET A 19 -6.43 37.00 2.15
CA MET A 19 -5.09 36.44 2.08
C MET A 19 -5.04 35.02 2.64
N LYS A 20 -5.72 34.75 3.76
CA LYS A 20 -5.84 33.40 4.33
C LYS A 20 -6.57 32.44 3.40
N ALA A 21 -7.67 32.87 2.78
CA ALA A 21 -8.40 32.07 1.81
C ALA A 21 -7.53 31.73 0.60
N GLN A 22 -6.84 32.73 0.03
CA GLN A 22 -5.92 32.52 -1.10
C GLN A 22 -4.76 31.59 -0.75
N THR A 23 -4.14 31.76 0.43
CA THR A 23 -3.09 30.83 0.88
C THR A 23 -3.62 29.42 1.07
N CYS A 24 -4.84 29.24 1.61
CA CYS A 24 -5.45 27.92 1.75
C CYS A 24 -5.74 27.29 0.38
N PHE A 25 -6.24 28.06 -0.60
CA PHE A 25 -6.44 27.57 -1.96
C PHE A 25 -5.14 27.15 -2.63
N LEU A 26 -4.07 27.95 -2.49
CA LEU A 26 -2.76 27.61 -3.05
C LEU A 26 -2.16 26.37 -2.38
N LEU A 27 -2.29 26.22 -1.06
CA LEU A 27 -1.84 25.02 -0.34
C LEU A 27 -2.65 23.78 -0.74
N ALA A 28 -3.98 23.90 -0.84
CA ALA A 28 -4.83 22.81 -1.31
C ALA A 28 -4.47 22.41 -2.74
N LEU A 29 -4.25 23.39 -3.63
CA LEU A 29 -3.81 23.14 -5.00
C LEU A 29 -2.44 22.45 -5.04
N PHE A 30 -1.47 22.88 -4.23
CA PHE A 30 -0.17 22.21 -4.11
C PHE A 30 -0.29 20.77 -3.62
N CYS A 31 -1.13 20.51 -2.61
CA CYS A 31 -1.40 19.16 -2.12
C CYS A 31 -2.07 18.28 -3.19
N VAL A 32 -3.05 18.82 -3.93
CA VAL A 32 -3.71 18.11 -5.03
C VAL A 32 -2.72 17.81 -6.14
N ILE A 33 -1.92 18.79 -6.57
CA ILE A 33 -0.86 18.58 -7.57
C ILE A 33 0.14 17.52 -7.06
N GLY A 34 0.55 17.58 -5.80
CA GLY A 34 1.44 16.59 -5.19
C GLY A 34 0.85 15.18 -5.21
N ALA A 35 -0.42 15.01 -4.83
CA ALA A 35 -1.09 13.72 -4.87
C ALA A 35 -1.27 13.19 -6.30
N LEU A 36 -1.55 14.07 -7.27
CA LEU A 36 -1.68 13.70 -8.67
C LEU A 36 -0.34 13.32 -9.32
N THR A 37 0.77 13.94 -8.90
CA THR A 37 2.10 13.73 -9.49
C THR A 37 2.89 12.61 -8.81
N HIS A 38 2.76 12.44 -7.49
CA HIS A 38 3.52 11.47 -6.70
C HIS A 38 2.68 10.28 -6.21
N GLY A 39 1.35 10.33 -6.39
CA GLY A 39 0.45 9.35 -5.80
C GLY A 39 0.32 9.50 -4.28
N LEU A 40 -0.57 8.71 -3.68
CA LEU A 40 -0.67 8.63 -2.23
C LEU A 40 0.41 7.67 -1.68
N PRO A 41 1.05 7.99 -0.55
CA PRO A 41 2.02 7.10 0.05
C PRO A 41 1.36 5.78 0.49
N ASN A 42 2.01 4.66 0.16
CA ASN A 42 1.66 3.32 0.60
C ASN A 42 1.90 3.19 2.13
N PRO A 43 1.04 2.49 2.91
CA PRO A 43 1.36 2.16 4.29
C PRO A 43 2.80 1.69 4.49
N GLU A 44 3.47 2.20 5.53
CA GLU A 44 4.89 1.90 5.82
C GLU A 44 5.16 0.40 5.92
N ILE A 45 4.20 -0.35 6.45
CA ILE A 45 4.24 -1.81 6.55
C ILE A 45 4.47 -2.47 5.18
N CYS A 46 3.85 -1.95 4.12
CA CYS A 46 3.98 -2.48 2.77
C CYS A 46 5.33 -2.13 2.11
N ASN A 47 6.11 -1.23 2.73
CA ASN A 47 7.46 -0.91 2.26
C ASN A 47 8.55 -1.75 2.94
N LEU A 48 8.19 -2.58 3.92
CA LEU A 48 9.12 -3.51 4.54
C LEU A 48 9.33 -4.73 3.63
N ASP A 49 10.51 -5.34 3.65
CA ASP A 49 10.71 -6.63 2.99
C ASP A 49 9.87 -7.73 3.67
N GLY A 50 9.54 -8.79 2.95
CA GLY A 50 8.99 -10.00 3.57
C GLY A 50 10.01 -10.61 4.53
N ALA A 51 9.68 -10.67 5.82
CA ALA A 51 10.56 -11.21 6.84
C ALA A 51 10.04 -12.55 7.34
N GLU A 52 10.67 -13.64 6.89
CA GLU A 52 10.32 -15.00 7.33
C GLU A 52 10.42 -15.14 8.86
N GLY A 53 11.33 -14.39 9.49
CA GLY A 53 11.68 -14.61 10.88
C GLY A 53 12.48 -15.89 11.06
N ARG A 54 13.42 -15.88 12.01
CA ARG A 54 14.21 -17.07 12.36
C ARG A 54 14.14 -17.29 13.85
N CYS A 55 13.35 -18.28 14.25
CA CYS A 55 13.50 -18.85 15.58
C CYS A 55 14.68 -19.84 15.58
N PRO A 56 15.57 -19.81 16.59
CA PRO A 56 16.65 -20.78 16.69
C PRO A 56 16.13 -22.22 16.70
N GLY A 57 16.71 -23.08 15.86
CA GLY A 57 16.49 -24.52 15.89
C GLY A 57 15.25 -25.04 15.14
N ARG A 58 14.55 -24.21 14.35
CA ARG A 58 13.46 -24.67 13.48
C ARG A 58 13.34 -23.87 12.18
N GLU A 59 12.80 -24.49 11.14
CA GLU A 59 12.35 -23.79 9.94
C GLU A 59 10.98 -23.13 10.19
N PRO A 60 10.66 -22.02 9.50
CA PRO A 60 9.38 -21.33 9.64
C PRO A 60 8.23 -22.26 9.22
N PRO A 61 7.28 -22.58 10.12
CA PRO A 61 6.29 -23.62 9.85
C PRO A 61 5.02 -23.10 9.17
N TYR A 62 4.83 -21.77 9.10
CA TYR A 62 3.58 -21.18 8.63
C TYR A 62 3.71 -20.57 7.24
N GLU A 63 2.66 -20.69 6.45
CA GLU A 63 2.52 -20.00 5.18
C GLU A 63 1.86 -18.63 5.40
N GLY A 64 2.28 -17.63 4.64
CA GLY A 64 1.76 -16.28 4.72
C GLY A 64 2.01 -15.51 3.44
N TRP A 65 1.55 -14.25 3.42
CA TRP A 65 1.65 -13.35 2.29
C TRP A 65 2.34 -12.05 2.70
N TYR A 66 3.19 -11.52 1.83
CA TYR A 66 3.81 -10.21 2.02
C TYR A 66 3.70 -9.41 0.72
N PHE A 67 3.66 -8.09 0.85
CA PHE A 67 3.65 -7.20 -0.31
C PHE A 67 5.08 -6.91 -0.78
N ASP A 68 5.38 -7.21 -2.04
CA ASP A 68 6.64 -6.82 -2.67
C ASP A 68 6.45 -5.47 -3.36
N SER A 69 6.92 -4.41 -2.71
CA SER A 69 6.82 -3.03 -3.21
C SER A 69 7.56 -2.79 -4.54
N ARG A 70 8.55 -3.64 -4.89
CA ARG A 70 9.29 -3.53 -6.15
C ARG A 70 8.42 -3.91 -7.34
N TYR A 71 7.52 -4.85 -7.14
CA TYR A 71 6.63 -5.34 -8.19
C TYR A 71 5.18 -4.91 -8.00
N GLY A 72 4.85 -4.32 -6.85
CA GLY A 72 3.51 -3.84 -6.52
C GLY A 72 2.49 -4.97 -6.33
N PHE A 73 2.90 -6.14 -5.84
CA PHE A 73 1.98 -7.27 -5.64
C PHE A 73 2.33 -8.12 -4.41
N CYS A 74 1.35 -8.88 -3.93
CA CYS A 74 1.51 -9.81 -2.81
C CYS A 74 1.97 -11.20 -3.25
N GLY A 75 3.02 -11.70 -2.63
CA GLY A 75 3.57 -13.02 -2.87
C GLY A 75 3.52 -13.92 -1.64
N PRO A 76 3.42 -15.25 -1.83
CA PRO A 76 3.50 -16.19 -0.72
C PRO A 76 4.93 -16.27 -0.18
N PHE A 77 5.06 -16.50 1.12
CA PHE A 77 6.32 -16.78 1.78
C PHE A 77 6.10 -17.66 3.03
N LYS A 78 7.18 -18.25 3.53
CA LYS A 78 7.17 -18.92 4.83
C LYS A 78 7.43 -17.90 5.92
N TRP A 79 6.71 -17.99 7.02
CA TRP A 79 6.89 -17.11 8.17
C TRP A 79 6.88 -17.89 9.47
N ASP A 80 7.61 -17.35 10.43
CA ASP A 80 7.67 -17.82 11.81
C ASP A 80 7.05 -16.75 12.70
N VAL A 81 6.45 -17.18 13.80
CA VAL A 81 5.82 -16.30 14.79
C VAL A 81 6.84 -15.45 15.56
N CYS A 82 8.14 -15.70 15.37
CA CYS A 82 9.21 -14.87 15.95
C CYS A 82 10.15 -14.31 14.89
N GLY A 83 10.62 -13.08 15.10
CA GLY A 83 11.61 -12.43 14.24
C GLY A 83 11.09 -11.97 12.87
N GLY A 84 9.80 -12.15 12.59
CA GLY A 84 9.14 -11.55 11.43
C GLY A 84 8.84 -10.06 11.63
N ASN A 85 8.30 -9.42 10.59
CA ASN A 85 7.83 -8.04 10.66
C ASN A 85 6.33 -7.97 10.34
N ARG A 86 5.79 -6.74 10.25
CA ARG A 86 4.35 -6.52 10.04
C ARG A 86 3.91 -6.66 8.58
N ASN A 87 4.82 -6.80 7.62
CA ASN A 87 4.46 -7.09 6.22
C ASN A 87 4.12 -8.57 6.07
N HIS A 88 3.04 -8.95 6.74
CA HIS A 88 2.57 -10.31 6.87
C HIS A 88 1.05 -10.31 6.91
N PHE A 89 0.47 -11.13 6.05
CA PHE A 89 -0.97 -11.27 5.86
C PHE A 89 -1.33 -12.75 5.72
N GLU A 90 -2.55 -13.10 6.12
CA GLU A 90 -3.04 -14.48 6.12
C GLU A 90 -3.30 -15.01 4.70
N ASN A 91 -3.75 -14.13 3.79
CA ASN A 91 -4.10 -14.52 2.42
C ASN A 91 -3.79 -13.40 1.41
N CYS A 92 -3.72 -13.77 0.13
CA CYS A 92 -3.39 -12.84 -0.95
C CYS A 92 -4.35 -11.64 -0.99
N THR A 93 -5.65 -11.90 -0.89
CA THR A 93 -6.69 -10.87 -1.00
C THR A 93 -6.54 -9.79 0.06
N SER A 94 -6.34 -10.17 1.33
CA SER A 94 -6.16 -9.23 2.44
C SER A 94 -4.87 -8.42 2.30
N CYS A 95 -3.79 -9.06 1.84
CA CYS A 95 -2.54 -8.37 1.50
C CYS A 95 -2.74 -7.32 0.39
N MET A 96 -3.35 -7.72 -0.73
CA MET A 96 -3.56 -6.84 -1.87
C MET A 96 -4.46 -5.67 -1.49
N GLN A 97 -5.61 -5.95 -0.88
CA GLN A 97 -6.53 -4.90 -0.41
C GLN A 97 -5.84 -3.89 0.52
N PHE A 98 -4.99 -4.36 1.43
CA PHE A 98 -4.29 -3.49 2.38
C PHE A 98 -3.21 -2.63 1.70
N CYS A 99 -2.37 -3.23 0.85
CA CYS A 99 -1.18 -2.56 0.32
C CYS A 99 -1.36 -1.83 -1.01
N THR A 100 -2.39 -2.14 -1.79
CA THR A 100 -2.68 -1.41 -3.04
C THR A 100 -3.84 -0.43 -2.92
N ARG A 101 -4.60 -0.49 -1.81
CA ARG A 101 -5.84 0.29 -1.61
C ARG A 101 -6.83 0.12 -2.76
N SER A 102 -6.78 -0.99 -3.48
CA SER A 102 -7.75 -1.32 -4.51
C SER A 102 -9.05 -1.77 -3.85
N GLU A 103 -10.03 -0.88 -3.73
CA GLU A 103 -11.37 -1.27 -3.29
C GLU A 103 -11.98 -2.21 -4.35
N GLY A 104 -12.03 -3.51 -4.03
CA GLY A 104 -12.59 -4.55 -4.90
C GLY A 104 -11.59 -5.21 -5.88
N GLY A 105 -10.47 -4.58 -6.21
CA GLY A 105 -9.48 -5.11 -7.17
C GLY A 105 -8.54 -6.19 -6.61
N GLY A 106 -8.34 -6.21 -5.29
CA GLY A 106 -7.34 -7.08 -4.67
C GLY A 106 -7.62 -8.57 -4.83
N LEU A 107 -8.89 -8.96 -5.01
CA LEU A 107 -9.24 -10.34 -5.34
C LEU A 107 -8.82 -10.67 -6.77
N GLU A 108 -9.19 -9.82 -7.75
CA GLU A 108 -8.89 -10.02 -9.17
C GLU A 108 -7.38 -10.15 -9.42
N ASP A 109 -6.57 -9.32 -8.78
CA ASP A 109 -5.11 -9.39 -8.88
C ASP A 109 -4.57 -10.75 -8.44
N CYS A 110 -5.15 -11.33 -7.38
CA CYS A 110 -4.81 -12.66 -6.90
C CYS A 110 -5.30 -13.75 -7.87
N ILE A 111 -6.48 -13.60 -8.47
CA ILE A 111 -7.01 -14.53 -9.49
C ILE A 111 -6.08 -14.61 -10.70
N GLN A 112 -5.73 -13.45 -11.27
CA GLN A 112 -4.93 -13.36 -12.49
C GLN A 112 -3.53 -13.96 -12.33
N ARG A 113 -3.01 -13.99 -11.11
CA ARG A 113 -1.71 -14.56 -10.76
C ARG A 113 -1.78 -16.02 -10.30
N GLY A 114 -2.98 -16.62 -10.32
CA GLY A 114 -3.20 -18.02 -9.97
C GLY A 114 -3.17 -18.32 -8.47
N TYR A 115 -3.49 -17.34 -7.63
CA TYR A 115 -3.40 -17.43 -6.16
C TYR A 115 -4.71 -17.78 -5.43
N ILE A 116 -5.78 -18.12 -6.15
CA ILE A 116 -7.03 -18.55 -5.49
C ILE A 116 -6.90 -19.97 -4.93
N LEU A 117 -7.38 -20.14 -3.70
CA LEU A 117 -7.71 -21.42 -3.08
C LEU A 117 -9.21 -21.45 -2.70
N ASP A 118 -9.80 -22.65 -2.86
CA ASP A 118 -10.90 -23.24 -2.08
C ASP A 118 -12.39 -23.01 -2.46
N LEU A 119 -12.84 -23.75 -3.47
CA LEU A 119 -14.10 -24.51 -3.34
C LEU A 119 -13.91 -25.59 -2.24
N PRO A 120 -14.94 -25.96 -1.47
CA PRO A 120 -14.82 -26.47 -0.10
C PRO A 120 -14.32 -27.93 0.05
N ASN A 121 -13.45 -28.46 -0.82
CA ASN A 121 -13.10 -29.88 -0.79
C ASN A 121 -11.74 -30.33 -1.37
N MET A 122 -10.65 -29.55 -1.26
CA MET A 122 -9.33 -30.09 -1.66
C MET A 122 -8.15 -29.60 -0.79
N GLN A 123 -7.89 -30.33 0.29
CA GLN A 123 -6.81 -30.13 1.27
C GLN A 123 -5.37 -30.39 0.76
N GLN A 124 -5.09 -30.31 -0.54
CA GLN A 124 -3.74 -30.60 -1.01
C GLN A 124 -3.44 -29.86 -2.30
N TYR A 125 -2.37 -29.06 -2.31
CA TYR A 125 -1.65 -28.60 -3.49
C TYR A 125 -2.22 -27.41 -4.31
N VAL A 126 -2.02 -26.18 -3.82
CA VAL A 126 -1.35 -25.14 -4.66
C VAL A 126 0.00 -24.81 -4.04
N TYR A 127 0.80 -25.86 -3.84
CA TYR A 127 2.25 -25.79 -3.93
C TYR A 127 2.62 -25.58 -5.40
N SER A 128 2.94 -24.36 -5.81
CA SER A 128 3.75 -24.15 -7.01
C SER A 128 4.71 -22.99 -6.82
N THR A 129 5.70 -23.21 -5.97
CA THR A 129 7.06 -22.75 -6.29
C THR A 129 7.49 -23.45 -7.59
N ARG A 130 7.18 -22.91 -8.77
CA ARG A 130 7.62 -23.39 -10.10
C ARG A 130 7.43 -24.90 -10.38
N LYS A 131 6.46 -25.26 -11.22
CA LYS A 131 6.66 -26.36 -12.20
C LYS A 131 6.95 -25.74 -13.58
N LYS A 132 8.11 -26.09 -14.16
CA LYS A 132 8.49 -25.71 -15.53
C LYS A 132 7.45 -26.23 -16.52
N VAL A 133 7.13 -25.44 -17.54
CA VAL A 133 6.55 -25.93 -18.78
C VAL A 133 7.49 -25.58 -19.95
N ASN A 134 8.22 -26.58 -20.46
CA ASN A 134 9.02 -26.55 -21.71
C ASN A 134 10.12 -25.49 -21.88
N GLY A 135 10.60 -24.85 -20.81
CA GLY A 135 11.68 -23.85 -20.90
C GLY A 135 11.20 -22.40 -21.01
N CYS A 136 9.89 -22.15 -20.97
CA CYS A 136 9.32 -20.83 -20.70
C CYS A 136 8.47 -20.90 -19.41
N LEU A 137 8.52 -19.85 -18.60
CA LEU A 137 7.59 -19.65 -17.48
C LEU A 137 6.33 -18.93 -18.02
N TYR A 138 5.28 -18.75 -17.21
CA TYR A 138 3.93 -18.23 -17.55
C TYR A 138 2.99 -19.33 -18.13
N VAL A 139 1.81 -19.63 -17.60
CA VAL A 139 0.86 -18.99 -16.66
C VAL A 139 0.36 -20.07 -15.69
#